data_AF-A0A352WQD5-F1
#
_entry.id   AF-A0A352WQD5-F1
#
_cell.length_a   1.000
_cell.length_b   1.000
_cell.length_c   1.000
_cell.angle_alpha   90.00
_cell.angle_beta   90.00
_cell.angle_gamma   90.00
#
_symmetry.space_group_name_H-M   'P 1'
#
loop_
_entity.id
_entity.type
_entity.pdbx_description
1 polymer ?
#
loop_
_entity_poly.entity_id
_entity_poly.type
_entity_poly.pdbx_seq_one_letter_code
_entity_poly.pdbx_strand_id
1 'polypeptide(L)'
;VVIVDDMCDTAGTLTKAAALMMEHGAKSVRALCTHAVLSGPAYERIADSVLTEFVVTDSIPLNKEKNTDKIKVLPVHDMFAETLTCLVENRSISDTLLIH
;
A
#
# COMPACT_ATOMS: atom_id res chain seq x y z
N VAL A 1 -0.80 -14.13 -6.68
CA VAL A 1 -0.31 -13.98 -5.29
C VAL A 1 -0.53 -12.54 -4.87
N VAL A 2 -0.91 -12.33 -3.61
CA VAL A 2 -1.09 -11.01 -3.02
C VAL A 2 -0.19 -10.93 -1.79
N ILE A 3 0.77 -10.02 -1.80
CA ILE A 3 1.65 -9.73 -0.67
C ILE A 3 1.00 -8.61 0.14
N VAL A 4 0.90 -8.79 1.45
CA VAL A 4 0.36 -7.78 2.36
C VAL A 4 1.44 -7.46 3.38
N ASP A 5 1.70 -6.16 3.56
CA ASP A 5 2.59 -5.64 4.59
C ASP A 5 1.95 -4.39 5.21
N ASP A 6 2.42 -3.96 6.37
CA ASP A 6 1.94 -2.70 6.97
C ASP A 6 2.61 -1.48 6.32
N MET A 7 3.91 -1.57 6.03
CA MET A 7 4.68 -0.48 5.43
C MET A 7 5.75 -0.91 4.43
N CYS A 8 6.08 -0.01 3.50
CA CYS A 8 7.15 -0.21 2.53
C CYS A 8 8.10 0.99 2.51
N ASP A 9 9.36 0.75 2.91
CA ASP A 9 10.42 1.76 2.93
C ASP A 9 11.27 1.74 1.65
N THR A 10 12.29 0.89 1.55
CA THR A 10 13.18 0.89 0.37
C THR A 10 12.69 -0.01 -0.79
N ALA A 11 11.52 -0.65 -0.64
CA ALA A 11 10.96 -1.66 -1.53
C ALA A 11 11.83 -2.90 -1.84
N GLY A 12 13.01 -3.05 -1.22
CA GLY A 12 13.96 -4.12 -1.55
C GLY A 12 13.46 -5.52 -1.20
N THR A 13 12.85 -5.69 -0.03
CA THR A 13 12.28 -6.98 0.39
C THR A 13 11.05 -7.33 -0.45
N LEU A 14 10.17 -6.34 -0.67
CA LEU A 14 8.93 -6.52 -1.42
C LEU A 14 9.16 -7.03 -2.84
N THR A 15 10.08 -6.39 -3.58
CA THR A 15 10.33 -6.74 -4.99
C THR A 15 11.05 -8.07 -5.13
N LYS A 16 11.95 -8.42 -4.21
CA LYS A 16 12.57 -9.75 -4.13
C LYS A 16 11.55 -10.84 -3.84
N ALA A 17 10.66 -10.61 -2.87
CA ALA A 17 9.58 -11.54 -2.57
C ALA A 17 8.66 -11.73 -3.78
N ALA A 18 8.33 -10.65 -4.49
CA ALA A 18 7.53 -10.73 -5.70
C ALA A 18 8.21 -11.54 -6.82
N ALA A 19 9.52 -11.34 -7.04
CA ALA A 19 10.30 -12.13 -7.99
C ALA A 19 10.28 -13.62 -7.63
N LEU A 20 10.55 -13.96 -6.37
CA LEU A 20 10.52 -15.33 -5.88
C LEU A 20 9.15 -15.99 -6.13
N MET A 21 8.05 -15.28 -5.86
CA MET A 21 6.70 -15.82 -6.09
C MET A 21 6.41 -16.07 -7.57
N MET A 22 6.90 -15.20 -8.47
CA MET A 22 6.78 -15.42 -9.92
C MET A 22 7.61 -16.63 -10.38
N GLU A 23 8.84 -16.78 -9.88
CA GLU A 23 9.71 -17.94 -10.17
C GLU A 23 9.06 -19.27 -9.72
N HIS A 24 8.29 -19.24 -8.63
CA HIS A 24 7.53 -20.40 -8.13
C HIS A 24 6.19 -20.62 -8.85
N GLY A 25 5.96 -19.96 -9.98
CA GLY A 25 4.80 -20.20 -10.86
C GLY A 25 3.57 -19.36 -10.54
N ALA A 26 3.69 -18.26 -9.79
CA ALA A 26 2.59 -17.31 -9.66
C ALA A 26 2.21 -16.73 -11.03
N LYS A 27 0.90 -16.70 -11.34
CA LYS A 27 0.39 -16.07 -12.57
C LYS A 27 0.61 -14.54 -12.58
N SER A 28 0.58 -13.95 -11.39
CA SER A 28 0.82 -12.53 -11.15
C SER A 28 1.09 -12.29 -9.67
N VAL A 29 1.78 -11.21 -9.34
CA VAL A 29 2.01 -10.75 -7.97
C VAL A 29 1.54 -9.31 -7.84
N ARG A 30 0.71 -9.07 -6.82
CA ARG A 30 0.33 -7.73 -6.37
C ARG A 30 0.78 -7.54 -4.93
N ALA A 31 0.98 -6.29 -4.54
CA ALA A 31 1.34 -5.94 -3.18
C ALA A 31 0.37 -4.90 -2.61
N LEU A 32 0.11 -4.97 -1.31
CA LEU A 32 -0.63 -3.97 -0.55
C LEU A 32 0.20 -3.55 0.66
N CYS A 33 0.35 -2.25 0.87
CA CYS A 33 0.92 -1.69 2.09
C CYS A 33 0.07 -0.53 2.60
N THR A 34 -0.09 -0.41 3.92
CA THR A 34 -0.80 0.75 4.47
C THR A 34 0.04 2.01 4.29
N HIS A 35 1.31 1.99 4.69
CA HIS A 35 2.20 3.16 4.70
C HIS A 35 3.31 3.05 3.66
N ALA A 36 3.35 3.99 2.73
CA ALA A 36 4.33 4.03 1.65
C ALA A 36 5.42 5.07 1.93
N VAL A 37 6.44 4.68 2.70
CA VAL A 37 7.58 5.56 3.01
C VAL A 37 8.44 5.80 1.77
N LEU A 38 8.65 4.76 0.94
CA LEU A 38 9.27 4.82 -0.39
C LEU A 38 10.57 5.63 -0.45
N SER A 39 11.50 5.37 0.47
CA SER A 39 12.78 6.06 0.53
C SER A 39 13.80 5.51 -0.48
N GLY A 40 14.80 6.34 -0.79
CA GLY A 40 15.92 5.97 -1.66
C GLY A 40 15.44 5.47 -3.04
N PRO A 41 15.86 4.26 -3.48
CA PRO A 41 15.56 3.73 -4.81
C PRO A 41 14.20 3.01 -4.88
N ALA A 42 13.29 3.21 -3.92
CA ALA A 42 12.04 2.45 -3.83
C ALA A 42 11.18 2.55 -5.10
N TYR A 43 10.98 3.76 -5.61
CA TYR A 43 10.18 4.00 -6.83
C TYR A 43 10.75 3.27 -8.06
N GLU A 44 12.07 3.36 -8.28
CA GLU A 44 12.78 2.66 -9.35
C GLU A 44 12.62 1.14 -9.22
N ARG A 45 12.83 0.61 -8.00
CA ARG A 45 12.66 -0.83 -7.73
C ARG A 45 11.25 -1.31 -8.03
N ILE A 46 10.23 -0.53 -7.65
CA ILE A 46 8.82 -0.89 -7.91
C ILE A 46 8.55 -0.86 -9.42
N ALA A 47 8.98 0.20 -10.10
CA ALA A 47 8.83 0.36 -11.55
C ALA A 47 9.46 -0.81 -12.32
N ASP A 48 10.65 -1.24 -11.93
CA ASP A 48 11.41 -2.32 -12.59
C ASP A 48 11.00 -3.74 -12.13
N SER A 49 10.22 -3.85 -11.05
CA SER A 49 9.85 -5.16 -10.48
C SER A 49 8.84 -5.93 -11.32
N VAL A 50 8.65 -7.21 -10.98
CA VAL A 50 7.60 -8.07 -11.55
C VAL A 50 6.19 -7.79 -11.01
N LEU A 51 6.03 -6.81 -10.12
CA LEU A 51 4.71 -6.47 -9.57
C LEU A 51 3.78 -6.03 -10.69
N THR A 52 2.58 -6.59 -10.68
CA THR A 52 1.47 -6.14 -11.55
C THR A 52 0.86 -4.85 -11.02
N GLU A 53 0.74 -4.73 -9.70
CA GLU A 53 0.19 -3.56 -9.03
C GLU A 53 0.74 -3.50 -7.60
N PHE A 54 1.00 -2.29 -7.12
CA PHE A 54 1.32 -1.99 -5.74
C PHE A 54 0.32 -0.97 -5.19
N VAL A 55 -0.56 -1.42 -4.30
CA VAL A 55 -1.63 -0.61 -3.73
C VAL A 55 -1.17 -0.07 -2.37
N VAL A 56 -1.30 1.23 -2.19
CA VAL A 56 -0.97 1.91 -0.93
C VAL A 56 -2.06 2.88 -0.50
N THR A 57 -2.05 3.35 0.74
CA THR A 57 -2.95 4.45 1.15
C THR A 57 -2.29 5.82 0.98
N ASP A 58 -3.10 6.88 0.99
CA ASP A 58 -2.61 8.28 1.07
C ASP A 58 -2.17 8.70 2.48
N SER A 59 -1.93 7.75 3.40
CA SER A 59 -1.43 8.04 4.75
C SER A 59 -0.06 8.73 4.79
N ILE A 60 0.74 8.59 3.73
CA ILE A 60 1.98 9.34 3.50
C ILE A 60 1.91 9.98 2.11
N PRO A 61 2.12 11.30 1.97
CA PRO A 61 2.14 11.96 0.67
C PRO A 61 3.25 11.40 -0.24
N LEU A 62 2.88 10.98 -1.45
CA LEU A 62 3.83 10.45 -2.43
C LEU A 62 4.49 11.55 -3.26
N ASN A 63 5.68 11.25 -3.77
CA ASN A 63 6.35 12.11 -4.74
C ASN A 63 5.74 11.89 -6.13
N LYS A 64 5.01 12.88 -6.63
CA LYS A 64 4.31 12.82 -7.92
C LYS A 64 5.26 12.68 -9.12
N GLU A 65 6.48 13.21 -9.03
CA GLU A 65 7.46 13.18 -10.12
C GLU A 65 8.13 11.81 -10.29
N LYS A 66 8.21 11.03 -9.21
CA LYS A 66 8.83 9.70 -9.20
C LYS A 66 7.82 8.56 -9.31
N ASN A 67 6.53 8.88 -9.38
CA ASN A 67 5.48 7.88 -9.35
C ASN A 67 5.52 6.99 -10.60
N THR A 68 5.02 5.77 -10.48
CA THR A 68 4.95 4.78 -11.57
C THR A 68 3.51 4.29 -11.72
N ASP A 69 3.13 3.87 -12.92
CA ASP A 69 1.79 3.33 -13.23
C ASP A 69 1.43 2.09 -12.42
N LYS A 70 2.42 1.43 -11.81
CA LYS A 70 2.21 0.30 -10.89
C LYS A 70 1.67 0.71 -9.53
N ILE A 71 1.90 1.96 -9.09
CA ILE A 71 1.48 2.43 -7.76
C ILE A 71 0.07 2.99 -7.84
N LYS A 72 -0.84 2.37 -7.10
CA LYS A 72 -2.21 2.85 -6.93
C LYS A 72 -2.42 3.32 -5.51
N VAL A 73 -2.94 4.54 -5.35
CA VAL A 73 -3.20 5.13 -4.05
C VAL A 73 -4.69 5.05 -3.74
N LEU A 74 -5.03 4.49 -2.59
CA LEU A 74 -6.38 4.49 -2.03
C LEU A 74 -6.50 5.59 -0.97
N PRO A 75 -7.55 6.41 -1.03
CA PRO A 75 -7.78 7.40 0.02
C PRO A 75 -8.17 6.71 1.33
N VAL A 76 -7.62 7.20 2.45
CA VAL A 76 -8.02 6.82 3.82
C VAL A 76 -8.63 8.00 4.59
N HIS A 77 -8.70 9.19 3.98
CA HIS A 77 -9.22 10.40 4.63
C HIS A 77 -10.67 10.26 5.12
N ASP A 78 -11.55 9.56 4.40
CA ASP A 78 -12.93 9.33 4.85
C ASP A 78 -12.99 8.51 6.15
N MET A 79 -12.13 7.49 6.27
CA MET A 79 -12.02 6.68 7.48
C MET A 79 -11.55 7.52 8.67
N PHE A 80 -10.56 8.39 8.47
CA PHE A 80 -10.11 9.31 9.51
C PHE A 80 -11.18 10.32 9.91
N ALA A 81 -11.91 10.88 8.94
CA ALA A 81 -12.99 11.83 9.17
C ALA A 81 -14.15 11.22 9.98
N GLU A 82 -14.59 9.99 9.63
CA GLU A 82 -15.64 9.30 10.39
C GLU A 82 -15.15 8.93 11.79
N THR A 83 -13.90 8.46 11.93
CA THR A 83 -13.31 8.14 13.24
C THR A 83 -13.29 9.35 14.17
N LEU A 84 -12.91 10.52 13.65
CA LEU A 84 -12.92 11.78 14.40
C LEU A 84 -14.35 12.21 14.77
N THR A 85 -15.31 12.04 13.85
CA THR A 85 -16.72 12.33 14.10
C THR A 85 -17.27 11.46 15.23
N CYS A 86 -17.03 10.14 15.17
CA CYS A 86 -17.43 9.20 16.23
C CYS A 86 -16.81 9.56 17.58
N LEU A 87 -15.52 9.95 17.59
CA LEU A 87 -14.84 10.39 18.81
C LEU A 87 -15.50 11.63 19.43
N VAL A 88 -15.79 12.65 18.62
CA VAL A 88 -16.42 13.90 19.09
C VAL A 88 -17.85 13.65 19.57
N GLU A 89 -18.57 12.73 18.93
CA GLU A 89 -19.97 12.42 19.24
C GLU A 89 -20.15 11.31 20.29
N ASN A 90 -19.05 10.74 20.83
CA ASN A 90 -19.06 9.55 21.69
C ASN A 90 -19.82 8.35 21.09
N ARG A 91 -19.76 8.19 19.76
CA ARG A 91 -20.27 7.01 19.06
C ARG A 91 -19.21 5.91 19.03
N SER A 92 -19.65 4.66 18.85
CA SER A 92 -18.76 3.52 18.63
C SER A 92 -17.95 3.72 17.35
N ILE A 93 -16.64 3.49 17.41
CA ILE A 93 -15.73 3.50 16.25
C ILE A 93 -15.67 2.11 15.58
N SER A 94 -16.07 1.05 16.31
CA SER A 94 -15.92 -0.34 15.84
C SER A 94 -16.64 -0.58 14.52
N ASP A 95 -17.81 0.02 14.32
CA ASP A 95 -18.63 -0.12 13.11
C ASP A 95 -17.96 0.54 11.89
N THR A 96 -17.04 1.48 12.11
CA THR A 96 -16.27 2.16 11.05
C THR A 96 -15.05 1.33 10.60
N LEU A 97 -14.51 0.47 11.47
CA LEU A 97 -13.29 -0.31 11.20
C LEU A 97 -13.55 -1.75 10.75
N LEU A 98 -14.72 -2.30 11.12
CA LEU A 98 -15.09 -3.66 10.76
C LEU A 98 -15.94 -3.66 9.49
N ILE A 99 -15.43 -4.33 8.46
CA ILE A 99 -16.22 -4.62 7.26
C ILE A 99 -17.08 -5.85 7.58
N HIS A 100 -18.40 -5.66 7.64
CA HIS A 100 -19.40 -6.73 7.83
C HIS A 100 -19.89 -7.31 6.51
#